data_AF-A0A3M2G673-F1
#
_entry.id   AF-A0A3M2G673-F1
#
_cell.length_a   1.000
_cell.length_b   1.000
_cell.length_c   1.000
_cell.angle_alpha   90.00
_cell.angle_beta   90.00
_cell.angle_gamma   90.00
#
_symmetry.space_group_name_H-M   'P 1'
#
loop_
_entity.id
_entity.type
_entity.pdbx_description
1 polymer ?
#
loop_
_entity_poly.entity_id
_entity_poly.type
_entity_poly.pdbx_seq_one_letter_code
_entity_poly.pdbx_strand_id
1 'polypeptide(L)'
;MKIPIFLVIFVFFYRAIAAQDLYVAPDGCPEGLGTLDSPLDVVTAFTDTNRVIPGTTVWFREGVYEISVLKNRNHVHGTKDNPVIWRALPHNRVTLHGRMVIYQDDFWLWGFEIEGSDQTGVKIHGGNSVKLINLIVYDHAKSGIFVSPNGGRRELYGNIIVTTQA
;
A
#
# COMPACT_ATOMS: atom_id res chain seq x y z
N MET A 1 -1.92 61.31 -14.43
CA MET A 1 -2.61 60.30 -13.59
C MET A 1 -1.78 59.03 -13.66
N LYS A 2 -1.04 58.69 -12.59
CA LYS A 2 -0.09 57.56 -12.56
C LYS A 2 -0.75 56.40 -11.79
N ILE A 3 -0.90 55.24 -12.42
CA ILE A 3 -1.36 54.01 -11.78
C ILE A 3 -0.12 53.32 -11.19
N PRO A 4 -0.01 53.09 -9.88
CA PRO A 4 1.11 52.34 -9.33
C PRO A 4 0.87 50.85 -9.58
N ILE A 5 1.78 50.23 -10.34
CA ILE A 5 1.82 48.78 -10.53
C ILE A 5 2.35 48.16 -9.24
N PHE A 6 1.46 47.58 -8.43
CA PHE A 6 1.86 46.65 -7.38
C PHE A 6 2.22 45.32 -8.05
N LEU A 7 3.53 45.05 -8.16
CA LEU A 7 4.05 43.75 -8.60
C LEU A 7 3.77 42.73 -7.49
N VAL A 8 2.66 41.99 -7.62
CA VAL A 8 2.39 40.83 -6.78
C VAL A 8 3.23 39.67 -7.30
N ILE A 9 4.36 39.39 -6.65
CA ILE A 9 5.20 38.23 -6.95
C ILE A 9 4.50 36.99 -6.37
N PHE A 10 3.80 36.24 -7.23
CA PHE A 10 3.37 34.88 -6.92
C PHE A 10 4.58 33.94 -7.04
N VAL A 11 5.22 33.62 -5.91
CA VAL A 11 6.24 32.56 -5.86
C VAL A 11 5.51 31.22 -5.85
N PHE A 12 5.42 30.57 -7.02
CA PHE A 12 5.02 29.18 -7.10
C PHE A 12 6.16 28.29 -6.61
N PHE A 13 6.08 27.83 -5.37
CA PHE A 13 6.93 26.73 -4.90
C PHE A 13 6.48 25.45 -5.59
N TYR A 14 7.17 25.07 -6.66
CA TYR A 14 7.02 23.74 -7.27
C TYR A 14 7.59 22.72 -6.28
N ARG A 15 6.72 22.02 -5.53
CA ARG A 15 7.15 20.81 -4.81
C ARG A 15 7.17 19.68 -5.82
N ALA A 16 8.36 19.31 -6.26
CA ALA A 16 8.55 17.97 -6.80
C ALA A 16 8.17 17.00 -5.67
N ILE A 17 7.15 16.17 -5.89
CA ILE A 17 6.88 15.02 -5.01
C ILE A 17 8.05 14.07 -5.24
N ALA A 18 9.06 14.16 -4.37
CA ALA A 18 10.13 13.18 -4.34
C ALA A 18 9.54 11.85 -3.84
N ALA A 19 9.99 10.74 -4.42
CA ALA A 19 9.69 9.42 -3.88
C ALA A 19 10.11 9.39 -2.40
N GLN A 20 9.15 9.13 -1.52
CA GLN A 20 9.36 9.06 -0.08
C GLN A 20 9.42 7.60 0.33
N ASP A 21 10.44 7.23 1.10
CA ASP A 21 10.50 5.92 1.74
C ASP A 21 9.99 6.02 3.19
N LEU A 22 9.06 5.14 3.54
CA LEU A 22 8.62 4.92 4.92
C LEU A 22 8.82 3.46 5.30
N TYR A 23 9.14 3.20 6.56
CA TYR A 23 9.39 1.86 7.08
C TYR A 23 8.33 1.45 8.08
N VAL A 24 7.88 0.20 7.97
CA VAL A 24 6.87 -0.43 8.79
C VAL A 24 7.43 -1.72 9.36
N ALA A 25 7.14 -2.03 10.62
CA ALA A 25 7.64 -3.23 11.32
C ALA A 25 6.51 -3.88 12.13
N PRO A 26 6.57 -5.21 12.41
CA PRO A 26 5.60 -5.87 13.27
C PRO A 26 5.54 -5.26 14.67
N ASP A 27 6.69 -4.78 15.17
CA ASP A 27 6.90 -4.11 16.45
C ASP A 27 6.94 -2.57 16.32
N GLY A 28 6.53 -2.03 15.16
CA GLY A 28 6.41 -0.60 14.97
C GLY A 28 5.31 0.01 15.85
N CYS A 29 5.29 1.34 15.92
CA CYS A 29 4.28 2.06 16.71
C CYS A 29 3.72 3.29 15.97
N PRO A 30 2.58 3.83 16.41
CA PRO A 30 1.96 5.00 15.77
C PRO A 30 2.83 6.25 15.81
N GLU A 31 3.60 6.41 16.90
CA GLU A 31 4.53 7.52 17.11
C GLU A 31 5.85 7.36 16.35
N GLY A 32 6.07 6.20 15.72
CA GLY A 32 7.27 5.93 14.93
C GLY A 32 7.45 6.98 13.84
N LEU A 33 8.70 7.38 13.58
CA LEU A 33 9.00 8.41 12.56
C LEU A 33 8.87 7.87 11.13
N GLY A 34 8.67 6.56 10.95
CA GLY A 34 8.61 5.90 9.65
C GLY A 34 9.99 5.75 9.02
N THR A 35 11.03 5.75 9.85
CA THR A 35 12.42 5.48 9.44
C THR A 35 12.77 4.04 9.77
N LEU A 36 13.90 3.53 9.26
CA LEU A 36 14.32 2.15 9.53
C LEU A 36 14.47 1.86 11.03
N ASP A 37 15.01 2.83 11.79
CA ASP A 37 15.27 2.72 13.24
C ASP A 37 14.05 3.07 14.11
N SER A 38 13.07 3.79 13.53
CA SER A 38 11.82 4.16 14.20
C SER A 38 10.66 3.90 13.24
N PRO A 39 10.30 2.62 13.03
CA PRO A 39 9.29 2.23 12.05
C PRO A 39 7.87 2.52 12.56
N LEU A 40 6.96 2.70 11.61
CA LEU A 40 5.54 2.75 11.85
C LEU A 40 4.97 1.36 12.14
N ASP A 41 3.85 1.29 12.85
CA ASP A 41 2.98 0.12 12.78
C ASP A 41 2.16 0.11 11.47
N VAL A 42 1.67 -1.08 11.10
CA VAL A 42 0.96 -1.29 9.84
C VAL A 42 -0.38 -0.55 9.75
N VAL A 43 -1.10 -0.40 10.87
CA VAL A 43 -2.41 0.28 10.87
C VAL A 43 -2.21 1.78 10.65
N THR A 44 -1.24 2.39 11.32
CA THR A 44 -0.89 3.79 11.14
C THR A 44 -0.43 4.06 9.71
N ALA A 45 0.48 3.26 9.16
CA ALA A 45 0.92 3.40 7.77
C ALA A 45 -0.24 3.21 6.76
N PHE A 46 -1.25 2.42 7.09
CA PHE A 46 -2.39 2.21 6.21
C PHE A 46 -3.46 3.30 6.26
N THR A 47 -3.59 3.98 7.40
CA THR A 47 -4.69 4.92 7.66
C THR A 47 -4.27 6.38 7.54
N ASP A 48 -2.99 6.70 7.76
CA ASP A 48 -2.49 8.07 7.72
C ASP A 48 -2.16 8.53 6.30
N THR A 49 -3.14 9.18 5.66
CA THR A 49 -3.01 9.76 4.32
C THR A 49 -2.18 11.03 4.27
N ASN A 50 -1.75 11.59 5.41
CA ASN A 50 -0.83 12.73 5.45
C ASN A 50 0.63 12.26 5.42
N ARG A 51 0.91 11.07 5.95
CA ARG A 51 2.24 10.45 5.93
C ARG A 51 2.46 9.62 4.68
N VAL A 52 1.50 8.77 4.32
CA VAL A 52 1.58 7.94 3.11
C VAL A 52 0.83 8.63 1.99
N ILE A 53 1.56 9.45 1.25
CA ILE A 53 1.07 10.27 0.13
C ILE A 53 1.41 9.63 -1.23
N PRO A 54 0.78 10.05 -2.34
CA PRO A 54 1.15 9.56 -3.68
C PRO A 54 2.66 9.63 -3.93
N GLY A 55 3.25 8.54 -4.45
CA GLY A 55 4.69 8.39 -4.68
C GLY A 55 5.46 7.78 -3.51
N THR A 56 4.80 7.52 -2.37
CA THR A 56 5.44 6.85 -1.22
C THR A 56 5.68 5.38 -1.51
N THR A 57 6.89 4.90 -1.21
CA THR A 57 7.18 3.48 -1.03
C THR A 57 7.22 3.17 0.46
N VAL A 58 6.33 2.27 0.89
CA VAL A 58 6.25 1.77 2.26
C VAL A 58 6.95 0.41 2.30
N TRP A 59 8.12 0.38 2.92
CA TRP A 59 8.96 -0.80 3.10
C TRP A 59 8.58 -1.55 4.38
N PHE A 60 8.28 -2.83 4.24
CA PHE A 60 7.93 -3.69 5.36
C PHE A 60 9.16 -4.51 5.78
N ARG A 61 9.49 -4.45 7.07
CA ARG A 61 10.51 -5.29 7.68
C ARG A 61 10.04 -6.75 7.77
N GLU A 62 11.00 -7.65 7.97
CA GLU A 62 10.71 -9.07 8.15
C GLU A 62 9.75 -9.30 9.33
N GLY A 63 8.85 -10.27 9.17
CA GLY A 63 8.00 -10.76 10.24
C GLY A 63 6.54 -10.92 9.84
N VAL A 64 5.73 -11.22 10.85
CA VAL A 64 4.30 -11.47 10.71
C VAL A 64 3.52 -10.24 11.21
N TYR A 65 2.62 -9.74 10.38
CA TYR A 65 1.77 -8.61 10.66
C TYR A 65 0.35 -9.10 10.88
N GLU A 66 -0.12 -8.99 12.11
CA GLU A 66 -1.49 -9.33 12.49
C GLU A 66 -2.47 -8.25 12.03
N ILE A 67 -3.10 -8.47 10.87
CA ILE A 67 -3.93 -7.44 10.24
C ILE A 67 -5.42 -7.70 10.32
N SER A 68 -5.85 -8.96 10.48
CA SER A 68 -7.24 -9.43 10.33
C SER A 68 -7.87 -9.01 8.99
N VAL A 69 -8.17 -7.72 8.79
CA VAL A 69 -8.51 -7.14 7.49
C VAL A 69 -8.02 -5.69 7.33
N LEU A 70 -7.27 -5.41 6.26
CA LEU A 70 -6.97 -4.05 5.80
C LEU A 70 -7.83 -3.68 4.59
N LYS A 71 -8.53 -2.53 4.66
CA LYS A 71 -9.37 -2.00 3.57
C LYS A 71 -9.07 -0.53 3.30
N ASN A 72 -8.52 -0.17 2.15
CA ASN A 72 -8.11 1.23 1.91
C ASN A 72 -9.26 2.12 1.44
N ARG A 73 -10.50 1.83 1.85
CA ARG A 73 -11.66 2.68 1.52
C ARG A 73 -11.47 4.02 2.23
N ASN A 74 -11.36 5.11 1.47
CA ASN A 74 -11.03 6.45 1.94
C ASN A 74 -9.66 6.57 2.66
N HIS A 75 -8.71 5.70 2.36
CA HIS A 75 -7.36 5.76 2.94
C HIS A 75 -6.31 5.89 1.82
N VAL A 76 -5.11 5.38 2.08
CA VAL A 76 -3.94 5.43 1.21
C VAL A 76 -4.26 5.06 -0.23
N HIS A 77 -3.89 5.96 -1.14
CA HIS A 77 -4.04 5.84 -2.59
C HIS A 77 -2.91 6.59 -3.28
N GLY A 78 -2.58 6.14 -4.48
CA GLY A 78 -1.61 6.83 -5.33
C GLY A 78 -2.27 7.75 -6.34
N THR A 79 -1.47 8.17 -7.30
CA THR A 79 -1.91 8.71 -8.58
C THR A 79 -1.25 7.94 -9.70
N LYS A 80 -1.77 8.05 -10.92
CA LYS A 80 -1.24 7.34 -12.09
C LYS A 80 0.27 7.50 -12.28
N ASP A 81 0.79 8.69 -12.02
CA ASP A 81 2.21 9.01 -12.19
C ASP A 81 3.02 8.73 -10.92
N ASN A 82 2.36 8.66 -9.75
CA ASN A 82 2.98 8.47 -8.44
C ASN A 82 2.17 7.45 -7.63
N PRO A 83 2.29 6.15 -7.92
CA PRO A 83 1.58 5.12 -7.16
C PRO A 83 2.07 5.09 -5.71
N VAL A 84 1.24 4.59 -4.81
CA VAL A 84 1.72 4.16 -3.49
C VAL A 84 2.12 2.70 -3.59
N ILE A 85 3.33 2.39 -3.16
CA ILE A 85 3.89 1.04 -3.23
C ILE A 85 4.06 0.50 -1.82
N TRP A 86 3.34 -0.55 -1.49
CA TRP A 86 3.64 -1.38 -0.34
C TRP A 86 4.58 -2.49 -0.79
N ARG A 87 5.72 -2.63 -0.12
CA ARG A 87 6.78 -3.52 -0.57
C ARG A 87 7.47 -4.20 0.60
N ALA A 88 7.53 -5.52 0.57
CA ALA A 88 8.42 -6.28 1.44
C ALA A 88 9.87 -5.89 1.18
N LEU A 89 10.67 -5.70 2.23
CA LEU A 89 12.12 -5.51 2.06
C LEU A 89 12.70 -6.70 1.26
N PRO A 90 13.58 -6.44 0.28
CA PRO A 90 14.12 -7.51 -0.55
C PRO A 90 14.78 -8.60 0.29
N HIS A 91 14.52 -9.86 -0.06
CA HIS A 91 14.99 -11.07 0.64
C HIS A 91 14.38 -11.34 2.02
N ASN A 92 13.48 -10.49 2.51
CA ASN A 92 12.81 -10.69 3.79
C ASN A 92 11.47 -11.39 3.58
N ARG A 93 11.11 -12.29 4.52
CA ARG A 93 9.79 -12.90 4.56
C ARG A 93 8.83 -11.99 5.34
N VAL A 94 7.86 -11.43 4.64
CA VAL A 94 6.88 -10.48 5.20
C VAL A 94 5.49 -11.09 5.04
N THR A 95 4.90 -11.52 6.14
CA THR A 95 3.61 -12.23 6.14
C THR A 95 2.53 -11.31 6.68
N LEU A 96 1.45 -11.11 5.92
CA LEU A 96 0.24 -10.46 6.37
C LEU A 96 -0.76 -11.54 6.82
N HIS A 97 -0.92 -11.72 8.13
CA HIS A 97 -1.89 -12.66 8.70
C HIS A 97 -3.28 -12.02 8.71
N GLY A 98 -4.12 -12.43 7.76
CA GLY A 98 -5.45 -11.89 7.52
C GLY A 98 -5.72 -11.66 6.03
N ARG A 99 -6.35 -10.54 5.69
CA ARG A 99 -6.73 -10.23 4.31
C ARG A 99 -6.65 -8.75 3.94
N MET A 100 -6.53 -8.50 2.65
CA MET A 100 -6.56 -7.16 2.06
C MET A 100 -7.76 -6.97 1.14
N VAL A 101 -8.38 -5.79 1.23
CA VAL A 101 -9.40 -5.34 0.29
C VAL A 101 -9.02 -3.98 -0.28
N ILE A 102 -8.70 -3.97 -1.56
CA ILE A 102 -8.20 -2.79 -2.28
C ILE A 102 -9.37 -2.10 -2.98
N TYR A 103 -9.66 -0.88 -2.55
CA TYR A 103 -10.68 0.01 -3.09
C TYR A 103 -10.11 1.10 -3.97
N GLN A 104 -8.91 1.60 -3.66
CA GLN A 104 -8.33 2.78 -4.31
C GLN A 104 -7.47 2.47 -5.52
N ASP A 105 -7.26 3.51 -6.31
CA ASP A 105 -6.43 3.50 -7.50
C ASP A 105 -4.93 3.58 -7.16
N ASP A 106 -4.11 3.16 -8.12
CA ASP A 106 -2.65 3.35 -8.14
C ASP A 106 -1.94 2.85 -6.86
N PHE A 107 -2.40 1.71 -6.36
CA PHE A 107 -1.85 1.03 -5.19
C PHE A 107 -1.20 -0.30 -5.58
N TRP A 108 0.06 -0.48 -5.20
CA TRP A 108 0.83 -1.68 -5.54
C TRP A 108 1.19 -2.45 -4.27
N LEU A 109 1.00 -3.77 -4.31
CA LEU A 109 1.40 -4.70 -3.26
C LEU A 109 2.47 -5.64 -3.83
N TRP A 110 3.66 -5.64 -3.23
CA TRP A 110 4.82 -6.33 -3.80
C TRP A 110 5.57 -7.18 -2.76
N GLY A 111 5.65 -8.49 -3.02
CA GLY A 111 6.63 -9.36 -2.35
C GLY A 111 6.17 -9.89 -1.00
N PHE A 112 4.86 -9.84 -0.74
CA PHE A 112 4.29 -10.29 0.52
C PHE A 112 3.84 -11.73 0.44
N GLU A 113 3.86 -12.37 1.59
CA GLU A 113 3.02 -13.52 1.88
C GLU A 113 1.70 -13.04 2.50
N ILE A 114 0.58 -13.65 2.12
CA ILE A 114 -0.74 -13.36 2.69
C ILE A 114 -1.41 -14.69 3.02
N GLU A 115 -1.87 -14.84 4.27
CA GLU A 115 -2.42 -16.10 4.77
C GLU A 115 -3.43 -15.91 5.91
N GLY A 116 -4.17 -16.97 6.25
CA GLY A 116 -4.85 -17.09 7.54
C GLY A 116 -6.25 -16.46 7.65
N SER A 117 -6.79 -15.91 6.56
CA SER A 117 -8.16 -15.34 6.56
C SER A 117 -9.27 -16.37 6.26
N ASP A 118 -10.39 -16.25 6.98
CA ASP A 118 -11.66 -16.99 6.75
C ASP A 118 -12.43 -16.52 5.49
N GLN A 119 -11.92 -15.49 4.82
CA GLN A 119 -12.44 -14.94 3.57
C GLN A 119 -11.36 -14.96 2.48
N THR A 120 -11.66 -14.36 1.31
CA THR A 120 -10.67 -14.14 0.26
C THR A 120 -9.47 -13.35 0.79
N GLY A 121 -8.25 -13.83 0.51
CA GLY A 121 -6.98 -13.25 0.94
C GLY A 121 -6.74 -11.84 0.42
N VAL A 122 -6.67 -11.67 -0.90
CA VAL A 122 -6.55 -10.35 -1.53
C VAL A 122 -7.72 -10.10 -2.47
N LYS A 123 -8.50 -9.06 -2.18
CA LYS A 123 -9.64 -8.65 -3.01
C LYS A 123 -9.40 -7.27 -3.61
N ILE A 124 -9.33 -7.16 -4.94
CA ILE A 124 -9.44 -5.88 -5.64
C ILE A 124 -10.93 -5.60 -5.86
N HIS A 125 -11.49 -4.63 -5.15
CA HIS A 125 -12.92 -4.30 -5.22
C HIS A 125 -13.24 -3.30 -6.33
N GLY A 126 -12.41 -2.26 -6.52
CA GLY A 126 -12.72 -1.17 -7.45
C GLY A 126 -11.51 -0.49 -8.09
N GLY A 127 -10.36 -0.50 -7.42
CA GLY A 127 -9.17 0.24 -7.84
C GLY A 127 -8.72 0.02 -9.29
N ASN A 128 -8.32 1.12 -9.92
CA ASN A 128 -7.64 1.21 -11.20
C ASN A 128 -6.11 1.19 -11.01
N SER A 129 -5.38 0.69 -12.00
CA SER A 129 -3.91 0.65 -11.99
C SER A 129 -3.30 -0.06 -10.76
N VAL A 130 -4.06 -0.96 -10.14
CA VAL A 130 -3.60 -1.78 -9.01
C VAL A 130 -2.66 -2.85 -9.52
N LYS A 131 -1.56 -3.07 -8.79
CA LYS A 131 -0.62 -4.16 -9.07
C LYS A 131 -0.43 -5.07 -7.88
N LEU A 132 -0.51 -6.37 -8.14
CA LEU A 132 -0.17 -7.44 -7.20
C LEU A 132 1.02 -8.18 -7.77
N ILE A 133 2.19 -8.02 -7.15
CA ILE A 133 3.48 -8.43 -7.70
C ILE A 133 4.19 -9.39 -6.74
N ASN A 134 4.58 -10.57 -7.25
CA ASN A 134 5.37 -11.55 -6.52
C ASN A 134 4.79 -11.89 -5.14
N LEU A 135 3.47 -12.02 -5.05
CA LEU A 135 2.80 -12.44 -3.82
C LEU A 135 2.80 -13.96 -3.68
N ILE A 136 2.82 -14.44 -2.46
CA ILE A 136 2.49 -15.83 -2.12
C ILE A 136 1.21 -15.79 -1.29
N VAL A 137 0.12 -16.32 -1.83
CA VAL A 137 -1.21 -16.24 -1.20
C VAL A 137 -1.71 -17.64 -0.90
N TYR A 138 -1.91 -17.95 0.38
CA TYR A 138 -2.20 -19.31 0.83
C TYR A 138 -3.15 -19.33 2.03
N ASP A 139 -3.69 -20.51 2.36
CA ASP A 139 -4.45 -20.79 3.59
C ASP A 139 -5.61 -19.82 3.88
N HIS A 140 -6.36 -19.51 2.82
CA HIS A 140 -7.59 -18.75 2.90
C HIS A 140 -8.81 -19.65 2.71
N ALA A 141 -9.87 -19.45 3.50
CA ALA A 141 -11.07 -20.29 3.41
C ALA A 141 -11.92 -20.04 2.15
N LYS A 142 -11.59 -19.03 1.34
CA LYS A 142 -12.21 -18.76 0.03
C LYS A 142 -11.11 -18.66 -1.04
N SER A 143 -11.29 -17.81 -2.06
CA SER A 143 -10.25 -17.59 -3.09
C SER A 143 -8.99 -16.96 -2.49
N GLY A 144 -7.80 -17.30 -3.01
CA GLY A 144 -6.57 -16.56 -2.67
C GLY A 144 -6.66 -15.10 -3.11
N ILE A 145 -6.83 -14.88 -4.42
CA ILE A 145 -7.00 -13.54 -5.01
C ILE A 145 -8.35 -13.45 -5.74
N PHE A 146 -9.09 -12.37 -5.53
CA PHE A 146 -10.30 -12.03 -6.28
C PHE A 146 -10.18 -10.64 -6.90
N VAL A 147 -10.43 -10.53 -8.21
CA VAL A 147 -10.50 -9.26 -8.92
C VAL A 147 -11.96 -9.00 -9.32
N SER A 148 -12.53 -7.93 -8.79
CA SER A 148 -13.89 -7.49 -9.13
C SER A 148 -13.97 -7.09 -10.61
N PRO A 149 -15.09 -7.38 -11.30
CA PRO A 149 -15.28 -6.96 -12.68
C PRO A 149 -15.36 -5.44 -12.83
N ASN A 150 -15.66 -4.71 -11.76
CA ASN A 150 -15.87 -3.26 -11.79
C ASN A 150 -14.54 -2.51 -11.64
N GLY A 151 -14.17 -1.70 -12.64
CA GLY A 151 -13.03 -0.76 -12.69
C GLY A 151 -12.07 -1.01 -13.88
N GLY A 152 -10.85 -0.49 -13.84
CA GLY A 152 -9.94 -0.32 -14.98
C GLY A 152 -8.81 -1.34 -15.11
N ARG A 153 -7.58 -0.88 -15.43
CA ARG A 153 -6.40 -1.77 -15.61
C ARG A 153 -5.97 -2.37 -14.27
N ARG A 154 -5.70 -3.67 -14.21
CA ARG A 154 -5.06 -4.34 -13.07
C ARG A 154 -3.99 -5.29 -13.57
N GLU A 155 -2.93 -5.43 -12.81
CA GLU A 155 -1.80 -6.27 -13.16
C GLU A 155 -1.51 -7.24 -12.02
N LEU A 156 -1.58 -8.54 -12.33
CA LEU A 156 -1.20 -9.60 -11.41
C LEU A 156 0.01 -10.28 -12.05
N TYR A 157 1.19 -10.15 -11.44
CA TYR A 157 2.44 -10.63 -12.02
C TYR A 157 3.27 -11.41 -10.99
N GLY A 158 3.76 -12.60 -11.38
CA GLY A 158 4.66 -13.40 -10.55
C GLY A 158 4.04 -13.96 -9.26
N ASN A 159 2.71 -13.93 -9.12
CA ASN A 159 2.04 -14.39 -7.91
C ASN A 159 1.92 -15.92 -7.89
N ILE A 160 2.08 -16.50 -6.69
CA ILE A 160 1.83 -17.91 -6.39
C ILE A 160 0.59 -17.97 -5.51
N ILE A 161 -0.39 -18.78 -5.92
CA ILE A 161 -1.61 -19.02 -5.15
C ILE A 161 -1.61 -20.49 -4.79
N VAL A 162 -1.56 -20.79 -3.49
CA VAL A 162 -1.54 -22.15 -2.97
C VAL A 162 -2.82 -22.41 -2.21
N THR A 163 -3.43 -23.56 -2.44
CA THR A 163 -4.48 -24.08 -1.58
C THR A 163 -3.88 -25.22 -0.78
N THR A 164 -3.78 -25.10 0.54
CA THR A 164 -3.51 -26.29 1.35
C THR A 164 -4.80 -27.12 1.38
N GLN A 165 -4.71 -28.36 0.90
CA GLN A 165 -5.74 -29.35 1.22
C GLN A 165 -5.73 -29.55 2.74
N ALA A 166 -6.91 -29.45 3.36
CA ALA A 166 -7.15 -30.00 4.67
C ALA A 166 -7.25 -31.54 4.57
#